data_AF-A0A0U5CIJ3-F1
#
_entry.id   AF-A0A0U5CIJ3-F1
#
_cell.length_a   1.000
_cell.length_b   1.000
_cell.length_c   1.000
_cell.angle_alpha   90.00
_cell.angle_beta   90.00
_cell.angle_gamma   90.00
#
_symmetry.space_group_name_H-M   'P 1'
#
loop_
_entity.id
_entity.type
_entity.pdbx_description
1 polymer ?
#
loop_
_entity_poly.entity_id
_entity_poly.type
_entity_poly.pdbx_seq_one_letter_code
_entity_poly.pdbx_strand_id
1 'polypeptide(L)'
;MSCPNCFAGHINPSTPTGHVTTLHGLDVYIAEPPENTEPKGIIVIIPDAFGWEFVNNRILADHYAQRGGFRVLLPDFMKGTAAPVYMLDAVRGVMATGSLWDWVVKPYANPLSHCFISTILVYTQRAVPRVTCHPSFLSVPGDIEKLVVPVSFALAELDSVLKGESIGVVKRVVEEKEEVGGEVRVYPRAGHGFCVRADTAVPDSSRQAEEAEEQAIAFFQRVFGRRT
;
A
#
# COMPACT_ATOMS: atom_id res chain seq x y z
N MET A 1 -1.17 7.69 18.83
CA MET A 1 -0.50 6.39 19.06
C MET A 1 -0.22 5.79 17.71
N SER A 2 1.05 5.50 17.40
CA SER A 2 1.46 4.85 16.16
C SER A 2 0.80 3.48 16.07
N CYS A 3 0.20 3.15 14.93
CA CYS A 3 -0.48 1.87 14.76
C CYS A 3 0.56 0.74 14.82
N PRO A 4 0.41 -0.26 15.70
CA PRO A 4 1.36 -1.38 15.81
C PRO A 4 1.47 -2.19 14.52
N ASN A 5 0.38 -2.27 13.75
CA ASN A 5 0.33 -2.93 12.45
C ASN A 5 1.05 -2.11 11.35
N CYS A 6 1.46 -0.85 11.58
CA CYS A 6 2.33 -0.11 10.66
C CYS A 6 3.75 -0.69 10.59
N PHE A 7 4.20 -1.44 11.60
CA PHE A 7 5.54 -2.06 11.62
C PHE A 7 5.50 -3.57 11.83
N ALA A 8 4.35 -4.20 11.55
CA ALA A 8 4.22 -5.65 11.54
C ALA A 8 3.84 -6.14 10.14
N GLY A 9 4.31 -7.34 9.79
CA GLY A 9 4.00 -7.98 8.51
C GLY A 9 5.13 -8.88 8.03
N HIS A 10 4.94 -9.55 6.89
CA HIS A 10 5.84 -10.58 6.38
C HIS A 10 6.64 -10.07 5.18
N ILE A 11 7.86 -10.56 5.04
CA ILE A 11 8.70 -10.35 3.86
C ILE A 11 8.36 -11.45 2.86
N ASN A 12 8.07 -11.07 1.63
CA ASN A 12 7.78 -12.01 0.56
C ASN A 12 9.09 -12.68 0.09
N PRO A 13 9.16 -14.03 0.02
CA PRO A 13 10.39 -14.74 -0.34
C PRO A 13 10.72 -14.71 -1.83
N SER A 14 9.82 -14.22 -2.68
CA SER A 14 10.03 -14.17 -4.14
C SER A 14 11.15 -13.18 -4.53
N THR A 15 11.72 -13.39 -5.71
CA THR A 15 12.78 -12.53 -6.26
C THR A 15 12.18 -11.51 -7.23
N PRO A 16 12.42 -10.20 -7.04
CA PRO A 16 11.97 -9.19 -7.99
C PRO A 16 12.64 -9.35 -9.36
N THR A 17 11.88 -9.12 -10.45
CA THR A 17 12.32 -9.38 -11.83
C THR A 17 12.58 -8.13 -12.66
N GLY A 18 12.13 -6.97 -12.21
CA GLY A 18 12.40 -5.67 -12.79
C GLY A 18 13.85 -5.21 -12.62
N HIS A 19 14.13 -4.00 -13.07
CA HIS A 19 15.48 -3.43 -13.06
C HIS A 19 15.47 -2.02 -12.46
N VAL A 20 16.62 -1.58 -11.97
CA VAL A 20 16.80 -0.24 -11.42
C VAL A 20 17.42 0.66 -12.47
N THR A 21 16.87 1.87 -12.62
CA THR A 21 17.44 2.93 -13.44
C THR A 21 17.24 4.28 -12.77
N THR A 22 18.00 5.29 -13.19
CA THR A 22 17.86 6.65 -12.66
C THR A 22 16.98 7.46 -13.61
N LEU A 23 15.82 7.93 -13.13
CA LEU A 23 14.94 8.85 -13.86
C LEU A 23 14.82 10.16 -13.09
N HIS A 24 15.06 11.28 -13.78
CA HIS A 24 14.95 12.63 -13.18
C HIS A 24 15.75 12.81 -11.87
N GLY A 25 16.89 12.12 -11.74
CA GLY A 25 17.74 12.19 -10.55
C GLY A 25 17.22 11.41 -9.34
N LEU A 26 16.21 10.55 -9.53
CA LEU A 26 15.74 9.57 -8.56
C LEU A 26 16.05 8.16 -9.06
N ASP A 27 16.43 7.27 -8.17
CA ASP A 27 16.49 5.85 -8.48
C ASP A 27 15.07 5.29 -8.57
N VAL A 28 14.82 4.52 -9.61
CA VAL A 28 13.49 3.99 -9.93
C VAL A 28 13.62 2.52 -10.28
N TYR A 29 12.88 1.70 -9.56
CA TYR A 29 12.65 0.31 -9.96
C TYR A 29 11.55 0.26 -11.02
N ILE A 30 11.85 -0.35 -12.16
CA ILE A 30 10.95 -0.49 -13.30
C ILE A 30 10.62 -1.95 -13.53
N ALA A 31 9.32 -2.26 -13.46
CA ALA A 31 8.77 -3.54 -13.88
C ALA A 31 8.07 -3.39 -15.24
N GLU A 32 8.41 -4.27 -16.17
CA GLU A 32 7.87 -4.29 -17.52
C GLU A 32 6.81 -5.40 -17.67
N PRO A 33 5.81 -5.22 -18.55
CA PRO A 33 4.85 -6.28 -18.86
C PRO A 33 5.54 -7.47 -19.57
N PRO A 34 4.83 -8.60 -19.78
CA PRO A 34 5.40 -9.75 -20.47
C PRO A 34 5.96 -9.39 -21.85
N GLU A 35 6.99 -10.12 -22.28
CA GLU A 35 7.64 -9.87 -23.58
C GLU A 35 6.63 -9.78 -24.73
N ASN A 36 6.85 -8.86 -25.66
CA ASN A 36 5.98 -8.54 -26.79
C ASN A 36 4.59 -7.98 -26.43
N THR A 37 4.39 -7.49 -25.20
CA THR A 37 3.17 -6.78 -24.79
C THR A 37 3.39 -5.27 -24.75
N GLU A 38 2.64 -4.50 -25.54
CA GLU A 38 2.64 -3.04 -25.38
C GLU A 38 1.99 -2.65 -24.04
N PRO A 39 2.64 -1.80 -23.21
CA PRO A 39 2.08 -1.37 -21.94
C PRO A 39 0.74 -0.65 -22.14
N LYS A 40 -0.32 -1.14 -21.47
CA LYS A 40 -1.65 -0.50 -21.47
C LYS A 40 -1.64 0.90 -20.83
N GLY A 41 -0.63 1.16 -20.02
CA GLY A 41 -0.44 2.40 -19.27
C GLY A 41 0.76 2.32 -18.34
N ILE A 42 1.07 3.45 -17.71
CA ILE A 42 2.13 3.57 -16.70
C ILE A 42 1.47 3.70 -15.33
N ILE A 43 1.88 2.86 -14.38
CA ILE A 43 1.51 2.93 -12.96
C ILE A 43 2.73 3.42 -12.19
N VAL A 44 2.52 4.34 -11.25
CA VAL A 44 3.56 4.78 -10.31
C VAL A 44 3.15 4.31 -8.92
N ILE A 45 3.96 3.44 -8.31
CA ILE A 45 3.77 3.01 -6.93
C ILE A 45 4.48 3.99 -6.00
N ILE A 46 3.78 4.41 -4.95
CA ILE A 46 4.40 5.12 -3.82
C ILE A 46 4.63 4.07 -2.74
N PRO A 47 5.90 3.84 -2.34
CA PRO A 47 6.22 2.80 -1.38
C PRO A 47 5.63 3.09 0.00
N ASP A 48 5.46 2.03 0.77
CA ASP A 48 5.19 2.12 2.20
C ASP A 48 6.43 2.63 2.98
N ALA A 49 6.32 2.67 4.32
CA ALA A 49 7.36 3.18 5.22
C ALA A 49 8.76 2.57 5.00
N PHE A 50 8.83 1.37 4.44
CA PHE A 50 10.08 0.63 4.21
C PHE A 50 10.75 1.00 2.87
N GLY A 51 10.13 1.87 2.08
CA GLY A 51 10.74 2.45 0.90
C GLY A 51 10.72 1.54 -0.33
N TRP A 52 11.31 2.04 -1.41
CA TRP A 52 11.30 1.40 -2.73
C TRP A 52 12.22 0.17 -2.83
N GLU A 53 13.19 0.04 -1.92
CA GLU A 53 14.06 -1.14 -1.83
C GLU A 53 13.39 -2.34 -1.17
N PHE A 54 12.28 -2.10 -0.48
CA PHE A 54 11.55 -3.16 0.19
C PHE A 54 11.03 -4.19 -0.83
N VAL A 55 11.41 -5.45 -0.63
CA VAL A 55 11.18 -6.55 -1.57
C VAL A 55 9.71 -6.69 -1.94
N ASN A 56 8.80 -6.54 -0.97
CA ASN A 56 7.36 -6.64 -1.23
C ASN A 56 6.84 -5.56 -2.18
N ASN A 57 7.36 -4.33 -2.09
CA ASN A 57 6.95 -3.24 -2.99
C ASN A 57 7.40 -3.52 -4.43
N ARG A 58 8.59 -4.12 -4.60
CA ARG A 58 9.11 -4.51 -5.92
C ARG A 58 8.33 -5.69 -6.52
N ILE A 59 7.99 -6.69 -5.71
CA ILE A 59 7.16 -7.82 -6.16
C ILE A 59 5.76 -7.35 -6.55
N LEU A 60 5.17 -6.44 -5.78
CA LEU A 60 3.88 -5.84 -6.14
C LEU A 60 3.97 -5.11 -7.50
N ALA A 61 5.08 -4.40 -7.75
CA ALA A 61 5.33 -3.78 -9.06
C ALA A 61 5.40 -4.82 -10.18
N ASP A 62 6.12 -5.92 -9.96
CA ASP A 62 6.23 -7.02 -10.92
C ASP A 62 4.87 -7.66 -11.19
N HIS A 63 4.05 -7.87 -10.17
CA HIS A 63 2.71 -8.43 -10.33
C HIS A 63 1.80 -7.52 -11.17
N TYR A 64 1.77 -6.22 -10.88
CA TYR A 64 1.00 -5.26 -11.69
C TYR A 64 1.49 -5.20 -13.13
N ALA A 65 2.79 -5.37 -13.36
CA ALA A 65 3.33 -5.41 -14.71
C ALA A 65 2.95 -6.69 -15.45
N GLN A 66 3.23 -7.85 -14.83
CA GLN A 66 3.05 -9.18 -15.43
C GLN A 66 1.58 -9.59 -15.56
N ARG A 67 0.77 -9.38 -14.51
CA ARG A 67 -0.68 -9.72 -14.50
C ARG A 67 -1.53 -8.64 -15.16
N GLY A 68 -1.19 -7.38 -14.91
CA GLY A 68 -1.99 -6.24 -15.37
C GLY A 68 -1.71 -5.82 -16.82
N GLY A 69 -0.49 -6.05 -17.30
CA GLY A 69 -0.01 -5.56 -18.60
C GLY A 69 0.34 -4.08 -18.57
N PHE A 70 0.83 -3.58 -17.44
CA PHE A 70 1.22 -2.17 -17.24
C PHE A 70 2.75 -2.04 -17.14
N ARG A 71 3.27 -0.86 -17.44
CA ARG A 71 4.63 -0.50 -17.02
C ARG A 71 4.54 0.10 -15.63
N VAL A 72 5.32 -0.41 -14.68
CA VAL A 72 5.22 0.02 -13.28
C VAL A 72 6.53 0.66 -12.85
N LEU A 73 6.42 1.87 -12.32
CA LEU A 73 7.53 2.66 -11.79
C LEU A 73 7.41 2.74 -10.26
N LEU A 74 8.47 2.36 -9.57
CA LEU A 74 8.61 2.48 -8.12
C LEU A 74 9.83 3.37 -7.82
N PRO A 75 9.67 4.70 -7.83
CA PRO A 75 10.75 5.65 -7.59
C PRO A 75 11.06 5.84 -6.10
N ASP A 76 12.29 6.23 -5.81
CA ASP A 76 12.72 6.62 -4.47
C ASP A 76 12.17 8.00 -4.09
N PHE A 77 10.95 8.00 -3.53
CA PHE A 77 10.39 9.21 -2.93
C PHE A 77 10.97 9.53 -1.55
N MET A 78 11.66 8.59 -0.90
CA MET A 78 12.14 8.73 0.46
C MET A 78 13.60 9.23 0.53
N LYS A 79 14.36 9.18 -0.56
CA LYS A 79 15.75 9.69 -0.64
C LYS A 79 16.62 9.16 0.50
N GLY A 80 16.50 7.88 0.79
CA GLY A 80 17.23 7.22 1.88
C GLY A 80 16.67 7.40 3.30
N THR A 81 15.51 8.04 3.49
CA THR A 81 14.86 8.15 4.81
C THR A 81 13.85 7.03 5.10
N ALA A 82 13.95 5.91 4.38
CA ALA A 82 13.07 4.76 4.57
C ALA A 82 13.35 4.06 5.91
N ALA A 83 12.31 3.48 6.51
CA ALA A 83 12.46 2.65 7.69
C ALA A 83 13.25 1.38 7.34
N PRO A 84 14.29 1.04 8.09
CA PRO A 84 15.08 -0.15 7.81
C PRO A 84 14.26 -1.42 8.08
N VAL A 85 14.43 -2.45 7.24
CA VAL A 85 13.62 -3.68 7.27
C VAL A 85 13.70 -4.42 8.61
N TYR A 86 14.84 -4.35 9.31
CA TYR A 86 14.98 -4.96 10.65
C TYR A 86 13.98 -4.42 11.67
N MET A 87 13.40 -3.23 11.43
CA MET A 87 12.38 -2.66 12.30
C MET A 87 11.12 -3.53 12.37
N LEU A 88 10.80 -4.32 11.34
CA LEU A 88 9.71 -5.30 11.37
C LEU A 88 9.92 -6.33 12.48
N ASP A 89 11.14 -6.88 12.57
CA ASP A 89 11.49 -7.90 13.56
C ASP A 89 11.65 -7.28 14.95
N ALA A 90 12.22 -6.07 15.03
CA ALA A 90 12.36 -5.34 16.28
C ALA A 90 11.00 -5.00 16.91
N VAL A 91 10.05 -4.48 16.12
CA VAL A 91 8.70 -4.15 16.65
C VAL A 91 7.95 -5.42 17.04
N ARG A 92 8.06 -6.51 16.26
CA ARG A 92 7.50 -7.81 16.66
C ARG A 92 8.03 -8.28 18.00
N GLY A 93 9.35 -8.21 18.22
CA GLY A 93 9.97 -8.59 19.49
C GLY A 93 9.50 -7.73 20.66
N VAL A 94 9.37 -6.41 20.46
CA VAL A 94 8.88 -5.48 21.50
C VAL A 94 7.40 -5.68 21.80
N MET A 95 6.60 -6.04 20.80
CA MET A 95 5.17 -6.28 20.97
C MET A 95 4.82 -7.68 21.46
N ALA A 96 5.76 -8.62 21.44
CA ALA A 96 5.58 -9.93 22.05
C ALA A 96 5.25 -9.76 23.56
N THR A 97 4.28 -10.54 24.03
CA THR A 97 3.85 -10.57 25.44
C THR A 97 3.95 -11.98 26.02
N GLY A 98 4.78 -12.85 25.41
CA GLY A 98 4.78 -14.28 25.67
C GLY A 98 5.72 -14.71 26.79
N SER A 99 6.77 -13.92 27.07
CA SER A 99 7.81 -14.29 28.04
C SER A 99 8.06 -13.21 29.10
N LEU A 100 8.59 -13.64 30.25
CA LEU A 100 9.03 -12.71 31.31
C LEU A 100 10.16 -11.79 30.80
N TRP A 101 11.00 -12.29 29.88
CA TRP A 101 12.05 -11.51 29.22
C TRP A 101 11.48 -10.39 28.35
N ASP A 102 10.35 -10.62 27.68
CA ASP A 102 9.67 -9.60 26.87
C ASP A 102 9.23 -8.40 27.73
N TRP A 103 8.88 -8.64 28.99
CA TRP A 103 8.51 -7.59 29.94
C TRP A 103 9.72 -6.80 30.45
N VAL A 104 10.86 -7.47 30.64
CA VAL A 104 12.10 -6.86 31.11
C VAL A 104 12.74 -5.96 30.05
N VAL A 105 12.63 -6.30 28.76
CA VAL A 105 13.24 -5.54 27.66
C VAL A 105 12.41 -4.34 27.20
N LYS A 106 11.10 -4.33 27.44
CA LYS A 106 10.17 -3.26 27.02
C LYS A 106 10.56 -1.84 27.44
N PRO A 107 11.02 -1.58 28.68
CA PRO A 107 11.47 -0.25 29.09
C PRO A 107 12.69 0.24 28.29
N TYR A 108 13.54 -0.69 27.83
CA TYR A 108 14.77 -0.38 27.10
C TYR A 108 14.55 -0.21 25.58
N ALA A 109 13.40 -0.65 25.07
CA ALA A 109 12.99 -0.46 23.67
C ALA A 109 12.27 0.88 23.39
N ASN A 110 12.13 1.74 24.40
CA ASN A 110 11.29 2.93 24.38
C ASN A 110 11.88 4.26 23.81
N PRO A 111 12.94 4.33 22.97
CA PRO A 111 13.18 5.57 22.21
C PRO A 111 12.50 5.60 20.83
N LEU A 112 11.91 4.50 20.34
CA LEU A 112 11.49 4.39 18.93
C LEU A 112 10.05 4.85 18.62
N SER A 113 9.32 5.42 19.59
CA SER A 113 7.90 5.79 19.39
C SER A 113 7.67 7.05 18.54
N HIS A 114 8.74 7.80 18.21
CA HIS A 114 8.70 8.95 17.30
C HIS A 114 9.06 8.53 15.87
N CYS A 115 8.33 7.56 15.31
CA CYS A 115 8.51 7.18 13.91
C CYS A 115 7.47 7.91 13.06
N PHE A 116 7.95 8.85 12.23
CA PHE A 116 7.19 9.59 11.23
C PHE A 116 6.38 8.61 10.37
N ILE A 117 5.06 8.65 10.50
CA ILE A 117 4.17 7.75 9.78
C ILE A 117 4.09 8.22 8.33
N SER A 118 4.66 7.44 7.41
CA SER A 118 4.56 7.65 5.97
C SER A 118 3.14 7.31 5.51
N THR A 119 2.32 8.34 5.32
CA THR A 119 1.11 8.24 4.52
C THR A 119 1.49 7.84 3.10
N ILE A 120 0.90 6.77 2.56
CA ILE A 120 0.83 6.60 1.10
C ILE A 120 -0.17 7.65 0.60
N LEU A 121 0.34 8.83 0.28
CA LEU A 121 -0.41 9.90 -0.37
C LEU A 121 0.06 9.98 -1.82
N VAL A 122 -0.77 9.52 -2.76
CA VAL A 122 -0.54 9.77 -4.19
C VAL A 122 -0.86 11.23 -4.51
N TYR A 123 0.11 12.11 -4.24
CA TYR A 123 0.11 13.49 -4.70
C TYR A 123 0.78 13.57 -6.07
N THR A 124 -0.04 13.64 -7.10
CA THR A 124 0.39 14.09 -8.43
C THR A 124 -0.61 15.16 -8.88
N GLN A 125 -0.09 16.30 -9.35
CA GLN A 125 -0.85 17.49 -9.75
C GLN A 125 -1.60 17.32 -11.09
N ARG A 126 -1.91 16.09 -11.51
CA ARG A 126 -2.71 15.83 -12.71
C ARG A 126 -3.80 14.80 -12.44
N ALA A 127 -4.88 14.91 -13.20
CA ALA A 127 -6.07 14.07 -13.13
C ALA A 127 -5.78 12.60 -13.48
N VAL A 128 -5.16 11.85 -12.56
CA VAL A 128 -4.78 10.44 -12.73
C VAL A 128 -5.64 9.57 -11.80
N PRO A 129 -6.17 8.42 -12.27
CA PRO A 129 -6.87 7.45 -11.43
C PRO A 129 -5.96 6.94 -10.32
N ARG A 130 -6.52 6.66 -9.13
CA ARG A 130 -5.74 6.24 -7.97
C ARG A 130 -6.30 4.95 -7.36
N VAL A 131 -5.42 4.13 -6.80
CA VAL A 131 -5.78 3.04 -5.89
C VAL A 131 -5.12 3.34 -4.57
N THR A 132 -5.86 3.21 -3.47
CA THR A 132 -5.34 3.38 -2.12
C THR A 132 -5.70 2.18 -1.27
N CYS A 133 -4.67 1.64 -0.62
CA CYS A 133 -4.75 0.49 0.26
C CYS A 133 -4.48 0.97 1.68
N HIS A 134 -5.41 0.73 2.61
CA HIS A 134 -5.29 1.08 4.04
C HIS A 134 -4.73 2.50 4.31
N PRO A 135 -5.37 3.56 3.77
CA PRO A 135 -4.86 4.93 3.89
C PRO A 135 -4.82 5.40 5.35
N SER A 136 -3.79 6.17 5.68
CA SER A 136 -3.63 6.81 6.98
C SER A 136 -3.84 8.32 6.88
N PHE A 137 -4.33 8.93 7.97
CA PHE A 137 -4.51 10.39 8.11
C PHE A 137 -5.44 11.06 7.09
N LEU A 138 -6.47 10.36 6.63
CA LEU A 138 -7.52 11.01 5.86
C LEU A 138 -8.38 11.90 6.78
N SER A 139 -8.56 13.16 6.39
CA SER A 139 -9.57 14.04 6.98
C SER A 139 -10.92 13.69 6.38
N VAL A 140 -11.70 12.86 7.06
CA VAL A 140 -13.03 12.43 6.61
C VAL A 140 -14.09 13.35 7.23
N PRO A 141 -15.00 13.98 6.44
CA PRO A 141 -15.23 13.82 4.99
C PRO A 141 -14.38 14.73 4.07
N GLY A 142 -13.73 15.77 4.60
CA GLY A 142 -13.19 16.89 3.80
C GLY A 142 -12.20 16.53 2.67
N ASP A 143 -11.40 15.47 2.81
CA ASP A 143 -10.49 15.01 1.74
C ASP A 143 -11.22 14.18 0.68
N ILE A 144 -12.28 13.47 1.06
CA ILE A 144 -13.07 12.60 0.18
C ILE A 144 -14.01 13.45 -0.69
N GLU A 145 -14.55 14.53 -0.14
CA GLU A 145 -15.42 15.46 -0.89
C GLU A 145 -14.68 16.16 -2.04
N LYS A 146 -13.36 16.34 -1.90
CA LYS A 146 -12.48 16.98 -2.89
C LYS A 146 -12.03 16.04 -4.01
N LEU A 147 -12.50 14.79 -4.03
CA LEU A 147 -12.16 13.84 -5.09
C LEU A 147 -12.76 14.31 -6.42
N VAL A 148 -11.88 14.52 -7.40
CA VAL A 148 -12.20 14.91 -8.79
C VAL A 148 -11.70 13.89 -9.81
N VAL A 149 -11.12 12.79 -9.35
CA VAL A 149 -10.60 11.68 -10.17
C VAL A 149 -11.08 10.36 -9.61
N PRO A 150 -11.26 9.32 -10.45
CA PRO A 150 -11.65 8.00 -9.99
C PRO A 150 -10.61 7.46 -8.99
N VAL A 151 -11.08 6.99 -7.83
CA VAL A 151 -10.24 6.38 -6.80
C VAL A 151 -10.85 5.05 -6.35
N SER A 152 -10.04 4.00 -6.31
CA SER A 152 -10.36 2.71 -5.69
C SER A 152 -9.80 2.64 -4.27
N PHE A 153 -10.66 2.40 -3.30
CA PHE A 153 -10.29 2.23 -1.89
C PHE A 153 -10.37 0.76 -1.49
N ALA A 154 -9.25 0.20 -1.03
CA ALA A 154 -9.18 -1.09 -0.35
C ALA A 154 -8.96 -0.84 1.15
N LEU A 155 -10.06 -0.90 1.93
CA LEU A 155 -10.08 -0.57 3.35
C LEU A 155 -10.05 -1.85 4.20
N ALA A 156 -9.30 -1.82 5.29
CA ALA A 156 -9.23 -2.91 6.26
C ALA A 156 -10.22 -2.67 7.41
N GLU A 157 -11.03 -3.66 7.76
CA GLU A 157 -12.04 -3.54 8.83
C GLU A 157 -11.41 -3.32 10.21
N LEU A 158 -10.32 -4.01 10.52
CA LEU A 158 -9.62 -3.93 11.81
C LEU A 158 -8.49 -2.89 11.79
N ASP A 159 -8.53 -1.94 10.84
CA ASP A 159 -7.55 -0.87 10.81
C ASP A 159 -7.73 0.07 12.02
N SER A 160 -6.67 0.18 12.83
CA SER A 160 -6.68 1.08 13.99
C SER A 160 -6.62 2.56 13.61
N VAL A 161 -6.24 2.88 12.37
CA VAL A 161 -6.10 4.24 11.85
C VAL A 161 -7.43 4.76 11.28
N LEU A 162 -8.13 3.95 10.48
CA LEU A 162 -9.41 4.34 9.86
C LEU A 162 -10.54 3.45 10.36
N LYS A 163 -11.31 3.94 11.32
CA LYS A 163 -12.33 3.18 12.07
C LYS A 163 -13.72 3.28 11.43
N GLY A 164 -14.60 2.36 11.82
CA GLY A 164 -15.90 2.07 11.18
C GLY A 164 -16.77 3.26 10.77
N GLU A 165 -16.90 4.31 11.60
CA GLU A 165 -17.70 5.50 11.24
C GLU A 165 -17.10 6.23 10.01
N SER A 166 -15.77 6.39 9.98
CA SER A 166 -15.07 6.96 8.84
C SER A 166 -15.16 6.09 7.59
N ILE A 167 -15.14 4.75 7.73
CA ILE A 167 -15.35 3.82 6.61
C ILE A 167 -16.73 4.04 5.99
N GLY A 168 -17.77 4.16 6.83
CA GLY A 168 -19.13 4.42 6.38
C GLY A 168 -19.27 5.75 5.63
N VAL A 169 -18.62 6.81 6.12
CA VAL A 169 -18.61 8.12 5.44
C VAL A 169 -17.85 8.05 4.11
N VAL A 170 -16.67 7.41 4.07
CA VAL A 170 -15.91 7.25 2.81
C VAL A 170 -16.76 6.51 1.79
N LYS A 171 -17.38 5.38 2.18
CA LYS A 171 -18.23 4.59 1.31
C LYS A 171 -19.38 5.44 0.74
N ARG A 172 -20.11 6.14 1.60
CA ARG A 172 -21.23 6.99 1.20
C ARG A 172 -20.79 8.09 0.22
N VAL A 173 -19.75 8.86 0.55
CA VAL A 173 -19.32 9.99 -0.29
C VAL A 173 -18.75 9.54 -1.64
N VAL A 174 -18.06 8.39 -1.68
CA VAL A 174 -17.54 7.85 -2.95
C VAL A 174 -18.67 7.29 -3.82
N GLU A 175 -19.65 6.62 -3.22
CA GLU A 175 -20.83 6.10 -3.93
C GLU A 175 -21.77 7.22 -4.40
N GLU A 176 -21.92 8.31 -3.65
CA GLU A 176 -22.69 9.50 -4.05
C GLU A 176 -22.05 10.24 -5.24
N LYS A 177 -20.74 10.11 -5.42
CA LYS A 177 -19.97 10.72 -6.52
C LYS A 177 -19.81 9.77 -7.71
N GLU A 178 -20.93 9.23 -8.20
CA GLU A 178 -20.93 8.32 -9.35
C GLU A 178 -20.23 8.93 -10.58
N GLU A 179 -20.32 10.25 -10.76
CA GLU A 179 -19.67 10.99 -11.85
C GLU A 179 -18.14 10.93 -11.80
N VAL A 180 -17.57 10.74 -10.61
CA VAL A 180 -16.13 10.57 -10.42
C VAL A 180 -15.70 9.14 -10.71
N GLY A 181 -16.61 8.17 -10.55
CA GLY A 181 -16.38 6.75 -10.85
C GLY A 181 -15.41 6.05 -9.89
N GLY A 182 -15.44 6.43 -8.61
CA GLY A 182 -14.68 5.75 -7.55
C GLY A 182 -15.31 4.42 -7.12
N GLU A 183 -14.55 3.62 -6.37
CA GLU A 183 -15.04 2.37 -5.77
C GLU A 183 -14.46 2.19 -4.36
N VAL A 184 -15.21 1.52 -3.48
CA VAL A 184 -14.77 1.22 -2.11
C VAL A 184 -15.05 -0.26 -1.81
N ARG A 185 -14.03 -0.99 -1.36
CA ARG A 185 -14.15 -2.36 -0.87
C ARG A 185 -13.58 -2.44 0.54
N VAL A 186 -14.33 -3.07 1.45
CA VAL A 186 -13.91 -3.29 2.82
C VAL A 186 -13.57 -4.76 3.00
N TYR A 187 -12.38 -5.04 3.49
CA TYR A 187 -11.87 -6.39 3.71
C TYR A 187 -12.08 -6.80 5.18
N PRO A 188 -12.95 -7.78 5.44
CA PRO A 188 -13.33 -8.14 6.79
C PRO A 188 -12.17 -8.82 7.53
N ARG A 189 -11.96 -8.50 8.81
CA ARG A 189 -10.82 -9.02 9.62
C ARG A 189 -9.42 -8.67 9.09
N ALA A 190 -9.30 -7.86 8.05
CA ALA A 190 -8.01 -7.38 7.57
C ALA A 190 -7.45 -6.31 8.51
N GLY A 191 -6.13 -6.32 8.71
CA GLY A 191 -5.41 -5.28 9.46
C GLY A 191 -4.73 -4.26 8.55
N HIS A 192 -4.07 -3.28 9.17
CA HIS A 192 -3.27 -2.30 8.43
C HIS A 192 -2.10 -2.97 7.70
N GLY A 193 -1.79 -2.54 6.47
CA GLY A 193 -0.69 -3.11 5.69
C GLY A 193 -1.00 -4.42 4.95
N PHE A 194 -2.25 -4.91 4.98
CA PHE A 194 -2.60 -6.22 4.43
C PHE A 194 -2.28 -6.38 2.93
N CYS A 195 -2.30 -5.28 2.15
CA CYS A 195 -2.07 -5.35 0.71
C CYS A 195 -0.60 -5.56 0.32
N VAL A 196 0.35 -5.20 1.19
CA VAL A 196 1.79 -5.23 0.87
C VAL A 196 2.52 -6.24 1.76
N ARG A 197 2.11 -6.39 3.02
CA ARG A 197 2.86 -7.13 4.04
C ARG A 197 2.07 -8.31 4.62
N ALA A 198 1.09 -8.82 3.87
CA ALA A 198 0.32 -9.99 4.25
C ALA A 198 1.21 -11.21 4.53
N ASP A 199 0.79 -12.01 5.51
CA ASP A 199 1.38 -13.31 5.74
C ASP A 199 0.84 -14.30 4.72
N THR A 200 1.69 -14.80 3.83
CA THR A 200 1.33 -15.83 2.85
C THR A 200 1.07 -17.19 3.49
N ALA A 201 1.52 -17.41 4.74
CA ALA A 201 1.23 -18.62 5.49
C ALA A 201 -0.20 -18.62 6.09
N VAL A 202 -0.83 -17.44 6.23
CA VAL A 202 -2.20 -17.31 6.73
C VAL A 202 -3.17 -17.20 5.54
N PRO A 203 -4.02 -18.21 5.29
CA PRO A 203 -4.85 -18.25 4.08
C PRO A 203 -5.74 -17.02 3.90
N ASP A 204 -6.35 -16.53 4.98
CA ASP A 204 -7.20 -15.33 4.92
C ASP A 204 -6.39 -14.06 4.60
N SER A 205 -5.19 -13.91 5.16
CA SER A 205 -4.33 -12.75 4.89
C SER A 205 -3.84 -12.76 3.44
N SER A 206 -3.39 -13.92 2.95
CA SER A 206 -2.93 -14.10 1.58
C SER A 206 -4.05 -13.82 0.57
N ARG A 207 -5.23 -14.41 0.79
CA ARG A 207 -6.40 -14.21 -0.07
C ARG A 207 -6.82 -12.75 -0.14
N GLN A 208 -6.83 -12.06 1.00
CA GLN A 208 -7.22 -10.64 1.04
C GLN A 208 -6.23 -9.73 0.31
N ALA A 209 -4.92 -10.01 0.43
CA ALA A 209 -3.91 -9.30 -0.33
C ALA A 209 -4.07 -9.51 -1.84
N GLU A 210 -4.28 -10.75 -2.26
CA GLU A 210 -4.52 -11.10 -3.66
C GLU A 210 -5.80 -10.45 -4.20
N GLU A 211 -6.91 -10.50 -3.45
CA GLU A 211 -8.16 -9.84 -3.84
C GLU A 211 -8.02 -8.31 -3.93
N ALA A 212 -7.20 -7.68 -3.07
CA ALA A 212 -6.92 -6.25 -3.14
C ALA A 212 -6.03 -5.89 -4.33
N GLU A 213 -5.07 -6.76 -4.65
CA GLU A 213 -4.26 -6.64 -5.86
C GLU A 213 -5.13 -6.76 -7.12
N GLU A 214 -6.04 -7.73 -7.16
CA GLU A 214 -6.99 -7.93 -8.26
C GLU A 214 -7.95 -6.75 -8.42
N GLN A 215 -8.47 -6.22 -7.30
CA GLN A 215 -9.26 -4.99 -7.32
C GLN A 215 -8.49 -3.86 -8.02
N ALA A 216 -7.22 -3.64 -7.65
CA ALA A 216 -6.38 -2.60 -8.22
C ALA A 216 -6.16 -2.80 -9.74
N ILE A 217 -5.82 -4.03 -10.15
CA ILE A 217 -5.62 -4.36 -11.56
C ILE A 217 -6.91 -4.15 -12.35
N ALA A 218 -8.04 -4.67 -11.86
CA ALA A 218 -9.33 -4.53 -12.52
C ALA A 218 -9.76 -3.06 -12.63
N PHE A 219 -9.51 -2.27 -11.60
CA PHE A 219 -9.75 -0.82 -11.62
C PHE A 219 -8.91 -0.13 -12.69
N PHE A 220 -7.59 -0.34 -12.70
CA PHE A 220 -6.73 0.29 -13.72
C PHE A 220 -7.10 -0.16 -15.14
N GLN A 221 -7.38 -1.45 -15.35
CA GLN A 221 -7.84 -1.95 -16.66
C GLN A 221 -9.12 -1.26 -17.12
N ARG A 222 -10.10 -1.08 -16.22
CA ARG A 222 -11.35 -0.36 -16.51
C ARG A 222 -11.09 1.09 -16.88
N VAL A 223 -10.20 1.77 -16.15
CA VAL A 223 -9.96 3.20 -16.39
C VAL A 223 -9.10 3.46 -17.62
N PHE A 224 -8.07 2.65 -17.86
CA PHE A 224 -7.26 2.76 -19.09
C PHE A 224 -8.03 2.28 -20.32
N GLY A 225 -8.90 1.28 -20.20
CA GLY A 225 -9.73 0.77 -21.31
C GLY A 225 -10.83 1.72 -21.78
N ARG A 226 -11.26 2.69 -20.97
CA ARG A 226 -12.24 3.72 -21.35
C ARG A 226 -11.66 4.86 -22.21
N ARG A 227 -10.35 4.86 -22.50
CA ARG A 227 -9.67 5.94 -23.23
C ARG A 227 -9.60 5.72 -24.76
N THR A 228 -10.34 4.75 -25.30
CA THR A 228 -10.47 4.49 -26.74
C THR A 228 -11.70 5.16 -27.34
#